data_AF-A0A833QT34-F1
#
_entry.id   AF-A0A833QT34-F1
#
_cell.length_a   1.000
_cell.length_b   1.000
_cell.length_c   1.000
_cell.angle_alpha   90.00
_cell.angle_beta   90.00
_cell.angle_gamma   90.00
#
_symmetry.space_group_name_H-M   'P 1'
#
loop_
_entity.id
_entity.type
_entity.pdbx_description
1 polymer ?
#
loop_
_entity_poly.entity_id
_entity_poly.type
_entity_poly.pdbx_seq_one_letter_code
_entity_poly.pdbx_strand_id
1 'polypeptide(L)'
;MDLERVAAQLQQSLKKRQALNKQHVLTLGDPDPYGLVDLDPEANEEGRAHTNIGLKWDVQSALRKAFSGRREAAEFVSGALAGAMAKAVLAPLETVRTRMVVGVGSRSIPATFAEIVQEGGWRGLWAGNAVNMLRIVPTQAIEFATFEAVRRALQENQHKDNNNSSNWADAVVRRLSPVAVGGAAAGIVSTLICHPLEVLKDRLTINRIAYPSLGAAVAKIHSEAGLGGFYAGLCPTLAGMLPYSTCYYFMYDAIKRSYCRANKKSSLSRPELLLVGALSGLTASTISFPLEVARKRLMVGAIQGKCPAHMFAALSEVLREEGVAGLYRGWGASCLKVMPTSGITWMFYEAWKDILLVNKQLPNF
;
A
#
# COMPACT_ATOMS: atom_id res chain seq x y z
N MET A 1 57.64 -41.33 16.04
CA MET A 1 58.38 -40.08 16.34
C MET A 1 57.55 -38.87 15.91
N ASP A 2 56.27 -38.79 16.30
CA ASP A 2 55.37 -37.69 15.90
C ASP A 2 54.22 -37.39 16.89
N LEU A 3 54.24 -37.92 18.12
CA LEU A 3 53.23 -37.56 19.13
C LEU A 3 53.70 -36.41 20.05
N GLU A 4 54.98 -36.38 20.43
CA GLU A 4 55.50 -35.33 21.33
C GLU A 4 55.54 -33.94 20.68
N ARG A 5 55.80 -33.87 19.37
CA ARG A 5 55.78 -32.59 18.62
C ARG A 5 54.37 -32.01 18.50
N VAL A 6 53.37 -32.88 18.30
CA VAL A 6 51.96 -32.49 18.23
C VAL A 6 51.44 -32.03 19.60
N ALA A 7 51.84 -32.73 20.68
CA ALA A 7 51.49 -32.33 22.05
C ALA A 7 52.10 -30.96 22.43
N ALA A 8 53.34 -30.71 22.04
CA ALA A 8 54.01 -29.42 22.27
C ALA A 8 53.34 -28.27 21.50
N GLN A 9 52.94 -28.49 20.23
CA GLN A 9 52.22 -27.49 19.44
C GLN A 9 50.81 -27.20 20.00
N LEU A 10 50.11 -28.22 20.51
CA LEU A 10 48.80 -28.05 21.15
C LEU A 10 48.90 -27.27 22.46
N GLN A 11 49.91 -27.54 23.30
CA GLN A 11 50.13 -26.77 24.53
C GLN A 11 50.50 -25.30 24.23
N GLN A 12 51.27 -25.05 23.18
CA GLN A 12 51.62 -23.68 22.79
C GLN A 12 50.41 -22.91 22.23
N SER A 13 49.54 -23.58 21.47
CA SER A 13 48.27 -23.02 20.97
C SER A 13 47.28 -22.71 22.09
N LEU A 14 47.17 -23.59 23.10
CA LEU A 14 46.31 -23.39 24.27
C LEU A 14 46.78 -22.23 25.15
N LYS A 15 48.10 -22.08 25.38
CA LYS A 15 48.66 -20.92 26.09
C LYS A 15 48.40 -19.60 25.35
N LYS A 16 48.49 -19.61 24.01
CA LYS A 16 48.21 -18.42 23.19
C LYS A 16 46.73 -18.02 23.23
N ARG A 17 45.81 -19.00 23.27
CA ARG A 17 44.36 -18.76 23.45
C ARG A 17 44.01 -18.28 24.85
N GLN A 18 44.66 -18.78 25.91
CA GLN A 18 44.45 -18.30 27.28
C GLN A 18 44.97 -16.86 27.49
N ALA A 19 46.06 -16.47 26.81
CA ALA A 19 46.56 -15.10 26.83
C ALA A 19 45.61 -14.12 26.11
N LEU A 20 45.05 -14.51 24.95
CA LEU A 20 44.06 -13.68 24.24
C LEU A 20 42.76 -13.48 25.04
N ASN A 21 42.31 -14.51 25.77
CA ASN A 21 41.08 -14.42 26.56
C ASN A 21 41.27 -13.56 27.83
N LYS A 22 42.49 -13.47 28.37
CA LYS A 22 42.81 -12.53 29.47
C LYS A 22 42.82 -11.06 29.02
N GLN A 23 43.15 -10.79 27.75
CA GLN A 23 43.07 -9.43 27.20
C GLN A 23 41.63 -8.99 26.91
N HIS A 24 40.73 -9.91 26.54
CA HIS A 24 39.33 -9.58 26.24
C HIS A 24 38.43 -9.42 27.49
N VAL A 25 38.86 -9.92 28.65
CA VAL A 25 38.09 -9.85 29.90
C VAL A 25 38.44 -8.60 30.75
N LEU A 26 39.49 -7.84 30.40
CA LEU A 26 39.90 -6.63 31.13
C LEU A 26 39.21 -5.33 30.67
N THR A 27 38.29 -5.38 29.70
CA THR A 27 37.56 -4.19 29.19
C THR A 27 36.06 -4.21 29.47
N LEU A 28 35.62 -4.87 30.54
CA LEU A 28 34.27 -4.76 31.07
C LEU A 28 34.33 -4.46 32.57
N GLY A 29 34.20 -3.17 32.90
CA GLY A 29 34.02 -2.67 34.25
C GLY A 29 33.19 -1.39 34.22
N ASP A 30 31.89 -1.52 34.46
CA ASP A 30 31.00 -0.47 35.00
C ASP A 30 31.00 -0.59 36.55
N PRO A 31 30.45 0.36 37.37
CA PRO A 31 29.78 1.64 37.07
C PRO A 31 30.29 2.82 37.94
N ASP A 32 29.55 3.95 37.92
CA ASP A 32 29.30 4.93 39.01
C ASP A 32 29.73 6.43 38.83
N PRO A 33 28.99 7.39 39.45
CA PRO A 33 28.35 8.51 38.73
C PRO A 33 28.70 9.92 39.26
N TYR A 34 28.33 10.95 38.48
CA TYR A 34 28.45 12.42 38.77
C TYR A 34 29.84 13.08 38.66
N GLY A 35 29.90 14.21 37.93
CA GLY A 35 30.99 15.21 37.94
C GLY A 35 31.56 15.50 36.55
N LEU A 36 31.01 16.47 35.81
CA LEU A 36 31.54 17.85 35.65
C LEU A 36 32.94 17.92 35.02
N VAL A 37 32.95 18.38 33.76
CA VAL A 37 33.78 19.47 33.19
C VAL A 37 35.30 19.38 33.41
N ASP A 38 36.07 19.18 32.33
CA ASP A 38 36.89 20.30 31.82
C ASP A 38 37.44 20.02 30.41
N LEU A 39 37.59 21.14 29.69
CA LEU A 39 38.09 21.28 28.34
C LEU A 39 39.60 21.02 28.27
N ASP A 40 40.06 20.41 27.18
CA ASP A 40 41.35 20.75 26.59
C ASP A 40 41.18 20.95 25.08
N PRO A 41 41.58 22.13 24.55
CA PRO A 41 41.46 22.46 23.13
C PRO A 41 42.72 22.01 22.35
N GLU A 42 42.55 21.89 21.04
CA GLU A 42 43.62 21.72 20.03
C GLU A 42 44.30 20.34 19.96
N ALA A 43 43.86 19.52 19.01
CA ALA A 43 44.69 19.24 17.81
C ALA A 43 44.02 18.22 16.88
N ASN A 44 44.18 18.50 15.59
CA ASN A 44 44.01 17.62 14.44
C ASN A 44 42.59 17.32 13.93
N GLU A 45 42.19 18.20 13.02
CA GLU A 45 41.56 17.83 11.75
C GLU A 45 42.18 16.57 11.16
N GLU A 46 41.44 15.45 11.19
CA GLU A 46 41.45 14.44 10.13
C GLU A 46 40.32 13.43 10.41
N GLY A 47 39.43 13.23 9.44
CA GLY A 47 38.47 12.11 9.48
C GLY A 47 37.00 12.45 9.73
N ARG A 48 36.46 13.53 9.16
CA ARG A 48 35.01 13.55 8.83
C ARG A 48 34.76 12.53 7.71
N ALA A 49 34.56 11.27 8.09
CA ALA A 49 33.88 10.30 7.25
C ALA A 49 32.43 10.78 7.08
N HIS A 50 32.20 11.63 6.08
CA HIS A 50 30.88 11.81 5.52
C HIS A 50 30.40 10.42 5.07
N THR A 51 29.51 9.82 5.84
CA THR A 51 28.62 8.75 5.38
C THR A 51 27.67 9.33 4.33
N ASN A 52 28.23 9.67 3.17
CA ASN A 52 27.49 9.83 1.94
C ASN A 52 27.00 8.43 1.57
N ILE A 53 25.84 8.03 2.11
CA ILE A 53 24.99 7.03 1.47
C ILE A 53 24.43 7.71 0.22
N GLY A 54 25.32 7.90 -0.76
CA GLY A 54 25.01 8.41 -2.08
C GLY A 54 24.30 7.32 -2.86
N LEU A 55 23.09 6.98 -2.44
CA LEU A 55 22.18 6.16 -3.22
C LEU A 55 21.67 7.06 -4.37
N LYS A 56 22.53 7.27 -5.38
CA LYS A 56 22.17 7.94 -6.63
C LYS A 56 21.21 7.01 -7.38
N TRP A 57 19.95 7.08 -7.01
CA TRP A 57 18.86 6.59 -7.84
C TRP A 57 18.82 7.48 -9.07
N ASP A 58 19.48 7.05 -10.14
CA ASP A 58 19.21 7.62 -11.44
C ASP A 58 17.82 7.12 -11.88
N VAL A 59 16.79 7.81 -11.37
CA VAL A 59 15.38 7.55 -11.64
C VAL A 59 15.14 7.59 -13.15
N GLN A 60 15.85 8.45 -13.89
CA GLN A 60 15.67 8.58 -15.33
C GLN A 60 16.20 7.36 -16.08
N SER A 61 17.40 6.86 -15.75
CA SER A 61 17.90 5.62 -16.38
C SER A 61 17.17 4.37 -15.90
N ALA A 62 16.71 4.33 -14.64
CA ALA A 62 15.87 3.27 -14.12
C ALA A 62 14.51 3.24 -14.83
N LEU A 63 13.87 4.39 -15.05
CA LEU A 63 12.64 4.51 -15.84
C LEU A 63 12.88 4.12 -17.30
N ARG A 64 13.96 4.61 -17.93
CA ARG A 64 14.26 4.27 -19.33
C ARG A 64 14.52 2.77 -19.52
N LYS A 65 15.19 2.12 -18.57
CA LYS A 65 15.37 0.67 -18.53
C LYS A 65 14.07 -0.05 -18.19
N ALA A 66 13.22 0.50 -17.32
CA ALA A 66 11.90 -0.03 -16.97
C ALA A 66 11.06 -0.30 -18.23
N PHE A 67 10.97 0.68 -19.12
CA PHE A 67 10.26 0.53 -20.39
C PHE A 67 10.91 -0.42 -21.42
N SER A 68 12.11 -0.97 -21.17
CA SER A 68 12.76 -1.92 -22.09
C SER A 68 12.21 -3.36 -22.03
N GLY A 69 11.59 -3.75 -20.90
CA GLY A 69 11.01 -5.07 -20.67
C GLY A 69 9.60 -5.19 -21.25
N ARG A 70 9.45 -5.12 -22.58
CA ARG A 70 8.16 -4.90 -23.27
C ARG A 70 7.05 -5.88 -22.87
N ARG A 71 7.36 -7.13 -22.51
CA ARG A 71 6.35 -8.14 -22.17
C ARG A 71 5.81 -7.98 -20.74
N GLU A 72 6.69 -7.88 -19.74
CA GLU A 72 6.25 -7.67 -18.36
C GLU A 72 5.56 -6.32 -18.23
N ALA A 73 6.11 -5.26 -18.84
CA ALA A 73 5.47 -3.96 -18.87
C ALA A 73 4.08 -4.01 -19.52
N ALA A 74 3.91 -4.76 -20.63
CA ALA A 74 2.60 -4.93 -21.27
C ALA A 74 1.61 -5.73 -20.41
N GLU A 75 2.04 -6.78 -19.71
CA GLU A 75 1.19 -7.55 -18.78
C GLU A 75 0.78 -6.69 -17.56
N PHE A 76 1.65 -5.82 -17.06
CA PHE A 76 1.27 -4.91 -15.98
C PHE A 76 0.37 -3.77 -16.45
N VAL A 77 0.65 -3.18 -17.62
CA VAL A 77 -0.19 -2.14 -18.23
C VAL A 77 -1.58 -2.69 -18.56
N SER A 78 -1.68 -3.92 -19.05
CA SER A 78 -2.99 -4.57 -19.27
C SER A 78 -3.74 -4.73 -17.96
N GLY A 79 -3.06 -5.12 -16.86
CA GLY A 79 -3.65 -5.17 -15.52
C GLY A 79 -4.16 -3.82 -15.02
N ALA A 80 -3.37 -2.76 -15.21
CA ALA A 80 -3.73 -1.40 -14.81
C ALA A 80 -4.96 -0.87 -15.58
N LEU A 81 -4.96 -1.04 -16.91
CA LEU A 81 -6.06 -0.62 -17.78
C LEU A 81 -7.33 -1.44 -17.52
N ALA A 82 -7.18 -2.75 -17.31
CA ALA A 82 -8.30 -3.62 -16.96
C ALA A 82 -8.95 -3.21 -15.63
N GLY A 83 -8.15 -2.90 -14.62
CA GLY A 83 -8.66 -2.39 -13.34
C GLY A 83 -9.38 -1.05 -13.47
N ALA A 84 -8.91 -0.15 -14.33
CA ALA A 84 -9.58 1.12 -14.61
C ALA A 84 -10.93 0.92 -15.31
N MET A 85 -10.97 0.05 -16.33
CA MET A 85 -12.19 -0.27 -17.08
C MET A 85 -13.22 -1.00 -16.20
N ALA A 86 -12.78 -1.93 -15.35
CA ALA A 86 -13.66 -2.59 -14.39
C ALA A 86 -14.30 -1.58 -13.44
N LYS A 87 -13.54 -0.60 -12.93
CA LYS A 87 -14.08 0.48 -12.09
C LYS A 87 -15.06 1.38 -12.84
N ALA A 88 -14.88 1.60 -14.14
CA ALA A 88 -15.82 2.37 -14.96
C ALA A 88 -17.14 1.63 -15.17
N VAL A 89 -17.08 0.32 -15.43
CA VAL A 89 -18.28 -0.53 -15.61
C VAL A 89 -19.04 -0.68 -14.29
N LEU A 90 -18.32 -0.81 -13.16
CA LEU A 90 -18.90 -0.97 -11.83
C LEU A 90 -19.24 0.34 -11.12
N ALA A 91 -19.12 1.48 -11.80
CA ALA A 91 -19.42 2.79 -11.24
C ALA A 91 -20.84 2.87 -10.61
N PRO A 92 -21.91 2.32 -11.21
CA PRO A 92 -23.24 2.31 -10.58
C PRO A 92 -23.28 1.65 -9.21
N LEU A 93 -22.64 0.48 -9.07
CA LEU A 93 -22.63 -0.29 -7.84
C LEU A 93 -21.78 0.40 -6.76
N GLU A 94 -20.69 1.04 -7.18
CA GLU A 94 -19.87 1.89 -6.32
C GLU A 94 -20.62 3.11 -5.79
N THR A 95 -21.43 3.76 -6.63
CA THR A 95 -22.28 4.88 -6.23
C THR A 95 -23.28 4.45 -5.16
N VAL A 96 -23.95 3.31 -5.36
CA VAL A 96 -24.90 2.74 -4.38
C VAL A 96 -24.19 2.42 -3.06
N ARG A 97 -23.07 1.68 -3.11
CA ARG A 97 -22.26 1.36 -1.91
C ARG A 97 -21.87 2.62 -1.16
N THR A 98 -21.37 3.63 -1.85
CA THR A 98 -20.88 4.87 -1.24
C THR A 98 -22.00 5.62 -0.53
N ARG A 99 -23.17 5.78 -1.16
CA ARG A 99 -24.33 6.42 -0.51
C ARG A 99 -24.79 5.66 0.74
N MET A 100 -24.76 4.33 0.72
CA MET A 100 -25.11 3.51 1.88
C MET A 100 -24.11 3.65 3.04
N VAL A 101 -22.80 3.58 2.76
CA VAL A 101 -21.74 3.67 3.78
C VAL A 101 -21.70 5.05 4.46
N VAL A 102 -21.93 6.11 3.67
CA VAL A 102 -21.98 7.48 4.19
C VAL A 102 -23.28 7.76 4.97
N GLY A 103 -24.29 6.91 4.84
CA GLY A 103 -25.57 7.04 5.56
C GLY A 103 -26.60 7.92 4.87
N VAL A 104 -26.32 8.38 3.64
CA VAL A 104 -27.23 9.25 2.85
C VAL A 104 -28.27 8.45 2.07
N GLY A 105 -27.99 7.18 1.75
CA GLY A 105 -28.91 6.30 1.05
C GLY A 105 -29.74 5.41 1.97
N SER A 106 -30.83 4.87 1.44
CA SER A 106 -31.68 3.86 2.09
C SER A 106 -30.92 2.66 2.68
N ARG A 107 -31.55 1.91 3.62
CA ARG A 107 -30.94 0.73 4.27
C ARG A 107 -30.77 -0.47 3.33
N SER A 108 -31.50 -0.51 2.21
CA SER A 108 -31.45 -1.59 1.24
C SER A 108 -30.83 -1.12 -0.09
N ILE A 109 -30.16 -2.06 -0.76
CA ILE A 109 -29.52 -1.83 -2.07
C ILE A 109 -30.54 -1.40 -3.12
N PRO A 110 -31.71 -2.08 -3.29
CA PRO A 110 -32.68 -1.72 -4.32
C PRO A 110 -33.35 -0.37 -4.06
N ALA A 111 -33.64 -0.03 -2.81
CA ALA A 111 -34.23 1.26 -2.47
C ALA A 111 -33.26 2.41 -2.77
N THR A 112 -31.98 2.25 -2.40
CA THR A 112 -30.95 3.26 -2.71
C THR A 112 -30.75 3.42 -4.22
N PHE A 113 -30.80 2.31 -4.97
CA PHE A 113 -30.75 2.36 -6.43
C PHE A 113 -31.95 3.11 -7.02
N ALA A 114 -33.17 2.80 -6.56
CA ALA A 114 -34.39 3.47 -7.02
C ALA A 114 -34.35 4.97 -6.68
N GLU A 115 -33.90 5.34 -5.49
CA GLU A 115 -33.72 6.72 -5.03
C GLU A 115 -32.77 7.51 -5.94
N ILE A 116 -31.61 6.95 -6.28
CA ILE A 116 -30.66 7.58 -7.23
C ILE A 116 -31.30 7.81 -8.60
N VAL A 117 -32.02 6.80 -9.10
CA VAL A 117 -32.67 6.86 -10.42
C VAL A 117 -33.83 7.85 -10.43
N GLN A 118 -34.57 7.99 -9.33
CA GLN A 118 -35.65 8.97 -9.19
C GLN A 118 -35.12 10.41 -9.08
N GLU A 119 -34.00 10.64 -8.39
CA GLU A 119 -33.39 11.97 -8.25
C GLU A 119 -32.72 12.49 -9.52
N GLY A 120 -31.97 11.62 -10.22
CA GLY A 120 -31.05 12.05 -11.29
C GLY A 120 -31.15 11.23 -12.58
N GLY A 121 -32.16 10.37 -12.70
CA GLY A 121 -32.29 9.42 -13.79
C GLY A 121 -31.21 8.34 -13.77
N TRP A 122 -31.20 7.50 -14.81
CA TRP A 122 -30.20 6.43 -14.99
C TRP A 122 -28.76 6.96 -15.08
N ARG A 123 -28.57 8.19 -15.58
CA ARG A 123 -27.25 8.85 -15.64
C ARG A 123 -26.71 9.23 -14.26
N GLY A 124 -27.58 9.38 -13.26
CA GLY A 124 -27.20 9.62 -11.87
C GLY A 124 -26.32 8.52 -11.28
N LEU A 125 -26.43 7.28 -11.78
CA LEU A 125 -25.62 6.14 -11.33
C LEU A 125 -24.13 6.28 -11.71
N TRP A 126 -23.83 6.95 -12.83
CA TRP A 126 -22.48 7.26 -13.28
C TRP A 126 -22.02 8.67 -12.88
N ALA A 127 -22.79 9.36 -12.03
CA ALA A 127 -22.41 10.66 -11.52
C ALA A 127 -21.03 10.58 -10.82
N GLY A 128 -20.08 11.39 -11.28
CA GLY A 128 -18.72 11.40 -10.75
C GLY A 128 -17.78 10.35 -11.34
N ASN A 129 -18.24 9.44 -12.21
CA ASN A 129 -17.37 8.43 -12.81
C ASN A 129 -16.26 9.04 -13.68
N ALA A 130 -16.55 10.10 -14.44
CA ALA A 130 -15.53 10.81 -15.22
C ALA A 130 -14.42 11.39 -14.33
N VAL A 131 -14.79 11.99 -13.20
CA VAL A 131 -13.84 12.51 -12.19
C VAL A 131 -13.08 11.37 -11.52
N ASN A 132 -13.74 10.22 -11.31
CA ASN A 132 -13.09 9.02 -10.80
C ASN A 132 -12.04 8.46 -11.77
N MET A 133 -12.33 8.45 -13.09
CA MET A 133 -11.38 8.02 -14.12
C MET A 133 -10.20 8.97 -14.26
N LEU A 134 -10.44 10.29 -14.16
CA LEU A 134 -9.40 11.32 -14.15
C LEU A 134 -8.36 11.08 -13.05
N ARG A 135 -8.78 10.50 -11.92
CA ARG A 135 -7.87 10.09 -10.85
C ARG A 135 -7.25 8.72 -11.10
N ILE A 136 -8.07 7.72 -11.45
CA ILE A 136 -7.61 6.32 -11.54
C ILE A 136 -6.50 6.18 -12.57
N VAL A 137 -6.63 6.77 -13.76
CA VAL A 137 -5.64 6.58 -14.83
C VAL A 137 -4.24 7.09 -14.43
N PRO A 138 -4.06 8.33 -13.93
CA PRO A 138 -2.77 8.80 -13.42
C PRO A 138 -2.25 7.99 -12.23
N THR A 139 -3.10 7.63 -11.27
CA THR A 139 -2.69 6.83 -10.10
C THR A 139 -2.13 5.48 -10.54
N GLN A 140 -2.82 4.75 -11.43
CA GLN A 140 -2.34 3.45 -11.91
C GLN A 140 -1.02 3.58 -12.70
N ALA A 141 -0.85 4.65 -13.48
CA ALA A 141 0.38 4.89 -14.22
C ALA A 141 1.58 5.15 -13.29
N ILE A 142 1.40 5.95 -12.24
CA ILE A 142 2.44 6.25 -11.24
C ILE A 142 2.75 5.03 -10.38
N GLU A 143 1.72 4.26 -9.97
CA GLU A 143 1.90 3.01 -9.25
C GLU A 143 2.76 2.03 -10.07
N PHE A 144 2.44 1.86 -11.35
CA PHE A 144 3.20 1.01 -12.24
C PHE A 144 4.66 1.47 -12.38
N ALA A 145 4.88 2.75 -12.70
CA ALA A 145 6.22 3.31 -12.88
C ALA A 145 7.07 3.15 -11.61
N THR A 146 6.48 3.44 -10.44
CA THR A 146 7.17 3.32 -9.15
C THR A 146 7.45 1.87 -8.80
N PHE A 147 6.46 0.99 -8.96
CA PHE A 147 6.60 -0.44 -8.70
C PHE A 147 7.76 -1.02 -9.51
N GLU A 148 7.80 -0.71 -10.80
CA GLU A 148 8.83 -1.25 -11.69
C GLU A 148 10.22 -0.68 -11.38
N ALA A 149 10.33 0.63 -11.10
CA ALA A 149 11.59 1.25 -10.72
C ALA A 149 12.15 0.66 -9.41
N VAL A 150 11.30 0.53 -8.38
CA VAL A 150 11.71 0.01 -7.07
C VAL A 150 12.04 -1.48 -7.15
N ARG A 151 11.18 -2.28 -7.78
CA ARG A 151 11.39 -3.73 -7.94
C ARG A 151 12.72 -4.03 -8.65
N ARG A 152 13.01 -3.33 -9.75
CA ARG A 152 14.23 -3.54 -10.54
C ARG A 152 15.48 -3.14 -9.78
N ALA A 153 15.46 -2.02 -9.08
CA ALA A 153 16.61 -1.62 -8.27
C ALA A 153 16.87 -2.57 -7.11
N LEU A 154 15.82 -3.10 -6.46
CA LEU A 154 15.97 -4.14 -5.44
C LEU A 154 16.56 -5.42 -6.03
N GLN A 155 16.12 -5.85 -7.23
CA GLN A 155 16.66 -7.03 -7.91
C GLN A 155 18.12 -6.85 -8.35
N GLU A 156 18.51 -5.67 -8.83
CA GLU A 156 19.89 -5.37 -9.21
C GLU A 156 20.83 -5.38 -7.99
N ASN A 157 20.37 -4.84 -6.87
CA ASN A 157 21.14 -4.83 -5.62
C ASN A 157 21.22 -6.23 -4.99
N GLN A 158 20.17 -7.06 -5.08
CA GLN A 158 20.21 -8.46 -4.63
C GLN A 158 21.27 -9.30 -5.37
N HIS A 159 21.57 -8.97 -6.63
CA HIS A 159 22.57 -9.67 -7.41
C HIS A 159 24.02 -9.22 -7.14
N LYS A 160 24.21 -8.00 -6.60
CA LYS A 160 25.53 -7.43 -6.29
C LYS A 160 25.97 -7.68 -4.85
N ASP A 161 25.04 -7.92 -3.94
CA ASP A 161 25.30 -7.89 -2.50
C ASP A 161 25.25 -9.29 -1.85
N ASN A 162 26.22 -10.13 -2.22
CA ASN A 162 26.50 -11.39 -1.51
C ASN A 162 27.52 -11.19 -0.36
N ASN A 163 27.80 -9.93 0.03
CA ASN A 163 28.78 -9.60 1.06
C ASN A 163 28.17 -8.76 2.19
N ASN A 164 27.78 -9.45 3.26
CA ASN A 164 27.64 -9.02 4.65
C ASN A 164 27.47 -7.50 4.97
N SER A 165 26.38 -6.87 4.50
CA SER A 165 25.93 -5.57 5.04
C SER A 165 24.99 -5.80 6.25
N SER A 166 25.38 -5.24 7.42
CA SER A 166 24.78 -5.49 8.73
C SER A 166 23.67 -4.51 9.14
N ASN A 167 22.99 -3.88 8.19
CA ASN A 167 21.87 -2.97 8.48
C ASN A 167 20.57 -3.76 8.69
N TRP A 168 19.94 -3.59 9.86
CA TRP A 168 18.68 -4.26 10.21
C TRP A 168 17.54 -3.96 9.22
N ALA A 169 17.54 -2.76 8.62
CA ALA A 169 16.59 -2.37 7.59
C ALA A 169 16.75 -3.21 6.31
N ASP A 170 17.99 -3.45 5.86
CA ASP A 170 18.29 -4.28 4.70
C ASP A 170 17.95 -5.76 4.96
N ALA A 171 18.09 -6.22 6.20
CA ALA A 171 17.66 -7.55 6.61
C ALA A 171 16.12 -7.73 6.60
N VAL A 172 15.36 -6.70 7.00
CA VAL A 172 13.88 -6.70 6.91
C VAL A 172 13.43 -6.62 5.46
N VAL A 173 14.05 -5.76 4.66
CA VAL A 173 13.76 -5.61 3.22
C VAL A 173 14.10 -6.88 2.45
N ARG A 174 15.20 -7.58 2.76
CA ARG A 174 15.52 -8.90 2.17
C ARG A 174 14.56 -10.01 2.58
N ARG A 175 13.96 -9.94 3.77
CA ARG A 175 12.91 -10.89 4.21
C ARG A 175 11.58 -10.65 3.51
N LEU A 176 11.34 -9.44 3.03
CA LEU A 176 10.17 -9.09 2.22
C LEU A 176 10.45 -9.37 0.75
N SER A 177 9.45 -9.87 0.02
CA SER A 177 9.59 -10.05 -1.44
C SER A 177 9.83 -8.67 -2.10
N PRO A 178 10.73 -8.54 -3.08
CA PRO A 178 10.90 -7.30 -3.86
C PRO A 178 9.59 -6.75 -4.44
N VAL A 179 8.62 -7.64 -4.69
CA VAL A 179 7.26 -7.31 -5.12
C VAL A 179 6.47 -6.60 -4.00
N ALA A 180 6.60 -7.03 -2.75
CA ALA A 180 5.91 -6.41 -1.62
C ALA A 180 6.44 -5.00 -1.34
N VAL A 181 7.77 -4.83 -1.37
CA VAL A 181 8.41 -3.52 -1.17
C VAL A 181 8.11 -2.58 -2.34
N GLY A 182 8.20 -3.07 -3.57
CA GLY A 182 7.80 -2.32 -4.76
C GLY A 182 6.33 -1.90 -4.72
N GLY A 183 5.43 -2.78 -4.27
CA GLY A 183 4.00 -2.50 -4.14
C GLY A 183 3.69 -1.46 -3.07
N ALA A 184 4.33 -1.57 -1.89
CA ALA A 184 4.17 -0.59 -0.82
C ALA A 184 4.69 0.79 -1.22
N ALA A 185 5.89 0.84 -1.82
CA ALA A 185 6.46 2.09 -2.32
C ALA A 185 5.59 2.70 -3.42
N ALA A 186 5.09 1.89 -4.35
CA ALA A 186 4.16 2.33 -5.39
C ALA A 186 2.90 2.97 -4.82
N GLY A 187 2.25 2.33 -3.85
CA GLY A 187 1.05 2.87 -3.22
C GLY A 187 1.30 4.18 -2.46
N ILE A 188 2.43 4.29 -1.74
CA ILE A 188 2.76 5.53 -1.02
C ILE A 188 3.06 6.66 -2.00
N VAL A 189 3.93 6.43 -2.98
CA VAL A 189 4.33 7.45 -3.97
C VAL A 189 3.14 7.89 -4.83
N SER A 190 2.31 6.94 -5.28
CA SER A 190 1.10 7.27 -6.04
C SER A 190 0.13 8.10 -5.21
N THR A 191 -0.05 7.76 -3.94
CA THR A 191 -0.90 8.54 -3.03
C THR A 191 -0.33 9.94 -2.86
N LEU A 192 0.96 10.10 -2.59
CA LEU A 192 1.58 11.43 -2.42
C LEU A 192 1.43 12.33 -3.66
N ILE A 193 1.64 11.78 -4.85
CA ILE A 193 1.56 12.55 -6.10
C ILE A 193 0.11 12.82 -6.50
N CYS A 194 -0.79 11.86 -6.32
CA CYS A 194 -2.18 11.95 -6.75
C CYS A 194 -3.15 12.45 -5.65
N HIS A 195 -2.70 12.70 -4.42
CA HIS A 195 -3.56 13.19 -3.33
C HIS A 195 -4.35 14.45 -3.71
N PRO A 196 -3.79 15.45 -4.44
CA PRO A 196 -4.57 16.59 -4.92
C PRO A 196 -5.76 16.20 -5.81
N LEU A 197 -5.60 15.18 -6.66
CA LEU A 197 -6.68 14.65 -7.50
C LEU A 197 -7.74 13.93 -6.66
N GLU A 198 -7.34 13.29 -5.56
CA GLU A 198 -8.27 12.70 -4.58
C GLU A 198 -9.13 13.76 -3.92
N VAL A 199 -8.52 14.84 -3.41
CA VAL A 199 -9.24 15.95 -2.78
C VAL A 199 -10.19 16.60 -3.78
N LEU A 200 -9.74 16.87 -5.02
CA LEU A 200 -10.58 17.46 -6.06
C LEU A 200 -11.79 16.58 -6.40
N LYS A 201 -11.56 15.26 -6.55
CA LYS A 201 -12.64 14.31 -6.81
C LYS A 201 -13.68 14.32 -5.69
N ASP A 202 -13.24 14.25 -4.43
CA ASP A 202 -14.14 14.16 -3.29
C ASP A 202 -14.98 15.45 -3.16
N ARG A 203 -14.38 16.63 -3.35
CA ARG A 203 -15.09 17.92 -3.35
C ARG A 203 -16.11 18.04 -4.49
N LEU A 204 -15.74 17.64 -5.70
CA LEU A 204 -16.62 17.65 -6.88
C LEU A 204 -17.77 16.65 -6.77
N THR A 205 -17.55 15.51 -6.12
CA THR A 205 -18.57 14.46 -5.99
C THR A 205 -19.59 14.80 -4.90
N ILE A 206 -19.13 15.40 -3.80
CA ILE A 206 -19.98 15.68 -2.63
C ILE A 206 -20.76 16.98 -2.79
N ASN A 207 -20.19 18.02 -3.40
CA ASN A 207 -20.86 19.32 -3.54
C ASN A 207 -20.74 19.89 -4.96
N ARG A 208 -21.50 19.30 -5.89
CA ARG A 208 -21.58 19.74 -7.29
C ARG A 208 -22.05 21.19 -7.46
N ILE A 209 -22.83 21.72 -6.52
CA ILE A 209 -23.36 23.09 -6.57
C ILE A 209 -22.25 24.09 -6.23
N ALA A 210 -21.45 23.81 -5.19
CA ALA A 210 -20.33 24.67 -4.81
C ALA A 210 -19.11 24.55 -5.75
N TYR A 211 -19.02 23.45 -6.51
CA TYR A 211 -17.90 23.14 -7.41
C TYR A 211 -18.41 22.68 -8.79
N PRO A 212 -18.78 23.62 -9.69
CA PRO A 212 -19.38 23.29 -10.98
C PRO A 212 -18.37 22.75 -12.00
N SER A 213 -17.08 23.06 -11.85
CA SER A 213 -16.01 22.62 -12.74
C SER A 213 -14.71 22.31 -12.00
N LEU A 214 -13.85 21.49 -12.61
CA LEU A 214 -12.54 21.14 -12.04
C LEU A 214 -11.66 22.39 -11.84
N GLY A 215 -11.68 23.32 -12.81
CA GLY A 215 -10.93 24.57 -12.72
C GLY A 215 -11.44 25.49 -11.60
N ALA A 216 -12.77 25.58 -11.42
CA ALA A 216 -13.36 26.35 -10.32
C ALA A 216 -13.02 25.73 -8.95
N ALA A 217 -12.97 24.39 -8.87
CA ALA A 217 -12.55 23.70 -7.64
C ALA A 217 -11.09 23.96 -7.30
N VAL A 218 -10.19 23.89 -8.30
CA VAL A 218 -8.77 24.20 -8.10
C VAL A 218 -8.58 25.64 -7.64
N ALA A 219 -9.21 26.60 -8.32
CA ALA A 219 -9.09 28.02 -8.00
C ALA A 219 -9.61 28.32 -6.58
N LYS A 220 -10.76 27.75 -6.21
CA LYS A 220 -11.38 27.96 -4.90
C LYS A 220 -10.60 27.33 -3.75
N ILE A 221 -10.11 26.10 -3.92
CA ILE A 221 -9.26 25.44 -2.92
C ILE A 221 -7.96 26.22 -2.73
N HIS A 222 -7.35 26.65 -3.84
CA HIS A 222 -6.13 27.44 -3.80
C HIS A 222 -6.35 28.79 -3.11
N SER A 223 -7.49 29.47 -3.32
CA SER A 223 -7.78 30.74 -2.65
C SER A 223 -8.14 30.61 -1.17
N GLU A 224 -8.80 29.53 -0.76
CA GLU A 224 -9.27 29.35 0.63
C GLU A 224 -8.21 28.73 1.56
N ALA A 225 -7.46 27.74 1.06
CA ALA A 225 -6.57 26.92 1.89
C ALA A 225 -5.15 26.76 1.30
N GLY A 226 -4.86 27.41 0.18
CA GLY A 226 -3.56 27.33 -0.50
C GLY A 226 -3.18 25.91 -0.89
N LEU A 227 -1.87 25.65 -0.93
CA LEU A 227 -1.32 24.32 -1.25
C LEU A 227 -1.64 23.27 -0.18
N GLY A 228 -1.78 23.69 1.09
CA GLY A 228 -2.14 22.79 2.20
C GLY A 228 -3.53 22.17 2.05
N GLY A 229 -4.47 22.88 1.42
CA GLY A 229 -5.82 22.38 1.15
C GLY A 229 -5.84 21.14 0.25
N PHE A 230 -4.92 21.05 -0.71
CA PHE A 230 -4.80 19.90 -1.61
C PHE A 230 -4.21 18.66 -0.94
N TYR A 231 -3.53 18.81 0.20
CA TYR A 231 -2.93 17.71 0.98
C TYR A 231 -3.68 17.41 2.28
N ALA A 232 -4.82 18.09 2.50
CA ALA A 232 -5.69 17.83 3.63
C ALA A 232 -6.16 16.36 3.62
N GLY A 233 -6.00 15.69 4.76
CA GLY A 233 -6.41 14.29 4.92
C GLY A 233 -5.42 13.24 4.40
N LEU A 234 -4.18 13.60 4.05
CA LEU A 234 -3.16 12.62 3.64
C LEU A 234 -2.82 11.62 4.77
N CYS A 235 -2.58 12.10 5.99
CA CYS A 235 -2.30 11.24 7.15
C CYS A 235 -3.40 10.20 7.43
N PRO A 236 -4.69 10.57 7.57
CA PRO A 236 -5.75 9.58 7.73
C PRO A 236 -5.90 8.69 6.49
N THR A 237 -5.52 9.18 5.30
CA THR A 237 -5.55 8.41 4.07
C THR A 237 -4.55 7.26 4.08
N LEU A 238 -3.30 7.54 4.46
CA LEU A 238 -2.26 6.53 4.63
C LEU A 238 -2.56 5.61 5.83
N ALA A 239 -2.97 6.18 6.96
CA ALA A 239 -3.24 5.42 8.18
C ALA A 239 -4.33 4.36 7.96
N GLY A 240 -5.42 4.68 7.27
CA GLY A 240 -6.48 3.69 7.03
C GLY A 240 -6.22 2.70 5.88
N MET A 241 -5.10 2.79 5.17
CA MET A 241 -4.65 1.69 4.28
C MET A 241 -4.12 0.50 5.09
N LEU A 242 -3.64 0.74 6.31
CA LEU A 242 -2.97 -0.26 7.14
C LEU A 242 -3.92 -1.31 7.76
N PRO A 243 -5.10 -0.96 8.33
CA PRO A 243 -5.95 -1.92 9.03
C PRO A 243 -6.44 -3.03 8.10
N TYR A 244 -6.99 -2.65 6.94
CA TYR A 244 -7.49 -3.61 5.96
C TYR A 244 -6.37 -4.54 5.47
N SER A 245 -5.24 -3.96 5.04
CA SER A 245 -4.11 -4.72 4.49
C SER A 245 -3.51 -5.67 5.54
N THR A 246 -3.32 -5.20 6.76
CA THR A 246 -2.79 -6.02 7.87
C THR A 246 -3.72 -7.17 8.20
N CYS A 247 -5.01 -6.91 8.36
CA CYS A 247 -6.01 -7.95 8.61
C CYS A 247 -6.08 -8.96 7.46
N TYR A 248 -6.01 -8.49 6.22
CA TYR A 248 -6.04 -9.34 5.03
C TYR A 248 -4.86 -10.31 5.01
N TYR A 249 -3.63 -9.81 5.10
CA TYR A 249 -2.44 -10.65 5.04
C TYR A 249 -2.34 -11.59 6.24
N PHE A 250 -2.66 -11.11 7.44
CA PHE A 250 -2.69 -11.95 8.63
C PHE A 250 -3.68 -13.10 8.49
N MET A 251 -4.90 -12.81 8.05
CA MET A 251 -5.93 -13.82 7.88
C MET A 251 -5.63 -14.79 6.74
N TYR A 252 -5.08 -14.27 5.64
CA TYR A 252 -4.61 -15.07 4.51
C TYR A 252 -3.55 -16.07 4.97
N ASP A 253 -2.55 -15.63 5.73
CA ASP A 253 -1.51 -16.50 6.28
C ASP A 253 -2.07 -17.52 7.28
N ALA A 254 -2.98 -17.10 8.16
CA ALA A 254 -3.61 -18.00 9.14
C ALA A 254 -4.42 -19.10 8.47
N ILE A 255 -5.31 -18.73 7.53
CA ILE A 255 -6.16 -19.67 6.79
C ILE A 255 -5.28 -20.58 5.92
N LYS A 256 -4.31 -20.03 5.19
CA LYS A 256 -3.38 -20.81 4.35
C LYS A 256 -2.61 -21.83 5.18
N ARG A 257 -2.00 -21.42 6.30
CA ARG A 257 -1.23 -22.32 7.18
C ARG A 257 -2.11 -23.42 7.76
N SER A 258 -3.31 -23.09 8.21
CA SER A 258 -4.27 -24.07 8.73
C SER A 258 -4.68 -25.08 7.65
N TYR A 259 -5.05 -24.60 6.46
CA TYR A 259 -5.49 -25.44 5.35
C TYR A 259 -4.39 -26.37 4.83
N CYS A 260 -3.17 -25.85 4.66
CA CYS A 260 -2.01 -26.64 4.27
C CYS A 260 -1.66 -27.72 5.30
N ARG A 261 -1.76 -27.39 6.60
CA ARG A 261 -1.52 -28.34 7.70
C ARG A 261 -2.58 -29.44 7.74
N ALA A 262 -3.86 -29.08 7.59
CA ALA A 262 -4.97 -30.04 7.59
C ALA A 262 -4.90 -31.02 6.41
N ASN A 263 -4.50 -30.55 5.22
CA ASN A 263 -4.42 -31.37 4.01
C ASN A 263 -3.04 -31.98 3.74
N LYS A 264 -2.05 -31.78 4.63
CA LYS A 264 -0.64 -32.20 4.44
C LYS A 264 -0.04 -31.74 3.10
N LYS A 265 -0.39 -30.53 2.64
CA LYS A 265 0.08 -29.94 1.38
C LYS A 265 1.10 -28.83 1.64
N SER A 266 2.13 -28.74 0.81
CA SER A 266 3.15 -27.68 0.86
C SER A 266 2.73 -26.40 0.13
N SER A 267 1.76 -26.47 -0.78
CA SER A 267 1.27 -25.33 -1.58
C SER A 267 -0.23 -25.44 -1.88
N LEU A 268 -0.85 -24.31 -2.23
CA LEU A 268 -2.25 -24.20 -2.64
C LEU A 268 -2.38 -24.34 -4.16
N SER A 269 -3.40 -25.07 -4.59
CA SER A 269 -3.83 -25.12 -6.00
C SER A 269 -4.50 -23.79 -6.39
N ARG A 270 -4.58 -23.47 -7.69
CA ARG A 270 -5.24 -22.23 -8.18
C ARG A 270 -6.65 -21.97 -7.62
N PRO A 271 -7.58 -22.96 -7.58
CA PRO A 271 -8.90 -22.74 -6.97
C PRO A 271 -8.83 -22.61 -5.44
N GLU A 272 -7.96 -23.36 -4.77
CA GLU A 272 -7.75 -23.27 -3.32
C GLU A 272 -7.19 -21.88 -2.93
N LEU A 273 -6.29 -21.35 -3.74
CA LEU A 273 -5.74 -20.00 -3.60
C LEU A 273 -6.83 -18.93 -3.70
N LEU A 274 -7.74 -19.07 -4.67
CA LEU A 274 -8.89 -18.18 -4.84
C LEU A 274 -9.85 -18.27 -3.63
N LEU A 275 -10.14 -19.47 -3.14
CA LEU A 275 -11.02 -19.67 -1.98
C LEU A 275 -10.41 -19.10 -0.70
N VAL A 276 -9.12 -19.38 -0.43
CA VAL A 276 -8.40 -18.85 0.73
C VAL A 276 -8.29 -17.32 0.63
N GLY A 277 -8.03 -16.78 -0.57
CA GLY A 277 -8.03 -15.35 -0.84
C GLY A 277 -9.39 -14.68 -0.62
N ALA A 278 -10.47 -15.33 -1.04
CA ALA A 278 -11.83 -14.84 -0.86
C ALA A 278 -12.26 -14.86 0.61
N LEU A 279 -11.98 -15.97 1.33
CA LEU A 279 -12.29 -16.10 2.75
C LEU A 279 -11.50 -15.11 3.61
N SER A 280 -10.21 -14.96 3.36
CA SER A 280 -9.38 -13.96 4.03
C SER A 280 -9.85 -12.53 3.74
N GLY A 281 -10.20 -12.24 2.47
CA GLY A 281 -10.82 -10.99 2.06
C GLY A 281 -12.12 -10.68 2.80
N LEU A 282 -13.02 -11.66 2.91
CA LEU A 282 -14.30 -11.51 3.60
C LEU A 282 -14.10 -11.26 5.09
N THR A 283 -13.29 -12.07 5.76
CA THR A 283 -13.02 -11.93 7.20
C THR A 283 -12.29 -10.63 7.52
N ALA A 284 -11.29 -10.25 6.72
CA ALA A 284 -10.60 -8.97 6.88
C ALA A 284 -11.53 -7.77 6.65
N SER A 285 -12.41 -7.86 5.64
CA SER A 285 -13.43 -6.84 5.39
C SER A 285 -14.38 -6.72 6.58
N THR A 286 -14.87 -7.82 7.14
CA THR A 286 -15.77 -7.80 8.32
C THR A 286 -15.10 -7.18 9.55
N ILE A 287 -13.84 -7.51 9.83
CA ILE A 287 -13.12 -6.97 10.99
C ILE A 287 -12.81 -5.47 10.81
N SER A 288 -12.41 -5.06 9.61
CA SER A 288 -12.00 -3.67 9.33
C SER A 288 -13.16 -2.75 8.94
N PHE A 289 -14.35 -3.30 8.68
CA PHE A 289 -15.51 -2.53 8.20
C PHE A 289 -15.90 -1.36 9.10
N PRO A 290 -15.95 -1.51 10.45
CA PRO A 290 -16.29 -0.40 11.33
C PRO A 290 -15.30 0.78 11.20
N LEU A 291 -14.01 0.50 11.03
CA LEU A 291 -12.99 1.52 10.81
C LEU A 291 -13.14 2.17 9.43
N GLU A 292 -13.54 1.40 8.41
CA GLU A 292 -13.84 1.92 7.08
C GLU A 292 -15.01 2.91 7.13
N VAL A 293 -16.10 2.56 7.82
CA VAL A 293 -17.28 3.43 8.01
C VAL A 293 -16.90 4.71 8.75
N ALA A 294 -16.18 4.60 9.86
CA ALA A 294 -15.72 5.75 10.63
C ALA A 294 -14.83 6.69 9.81
N ARG A 295 -13.88 6.13 9.06
CA ARG A 295 -13.02 6.90 8.15
C ARG A 295 -13.85 7.63 7.09
N LYS A 296 -14.80 6.94 6.45
CA LYS A 296 -15.65 7.55 5.40
C LYS A 296 -16.50 8.68 5.96
N ARG A 297 -17.06 8.54 7.16
CA ARG A 297 -17.79 9.62 7.83
C ARG A 297 -16.91 10.79 8.23
N LEU A 298 -15.70 10.54 8.74
CA LEU A 298 -14.72 11.60 9.00
C LEU A 298 -14.39 12.40 7.73
N MET A 299 -14.14 11.72 6.61
CA MET A 299 -13.84 12.37 5.33
C MET A 299 -15.00 13.23 4.84
N VAL A 300 -16.24 12.77 5.01
CA VAL A 300 -17.44 13.53 4.61
C VAL A 300 -17.74 14.67 5.60
N GLY A 301 -17.58 14.45 6.90
CA GLY A 301 -17.74 15.47 7.94
C GLY A 301 -16.74 16.62 7.82
N ALA A 302 -15.49 16.32 7.43
CA ALA A 302 -14.49 17.31 7.05
C ALA A 302 -14.87 18.17 5.85
N ILE A 303 -15.80 17.69 5.03
CA ILE A 303 -16.29 18.42 3.87
C ILE A 303 -17.53 19.25 4.21
N GLN A 304 -18.31 18.83 5.21
CA GLN A 304 -19.53 19.48 5.67
C GLN A 304 -19.33 20.46 6.85
N GLY A 305 -18.10 20.62 7.36
CA GLY A 305 -17.78 21.51 8.47
C GLY A 305 -18.20 20.98 9.85
N LYS A 306 -18.68 19.74 9.93
CA LYS A 306 -18.96 19.00 11.18
C LYS A 306 -17.95 17.87 11.29
N CYS A 307 -16.77 18.16 11.81
CA CYS A 307 -15.73 17.15 12.02
C CYS A 307 -15.86 16.53 13.41
N PRO A 308 -16.09 15.21 13.51
CA PRO A 308 -15.72 14.49 14.72
C PRO A 308 -14.21 14.64 14.93
N ALA A 309 -13.77 15.02 16.14
CA ALA A 309 -12.37 15.33 16.41
C ALA A 309 -11.42 14.14 16.15
N HIS A 310 -11.90 12.91 16.36
CA HIS A 310 -11.11 11.68 16.24
C HIS A 310 -11.94 10.51 15.69
N MET A 311 -11.28 9.47 15.18
CA MET A 311 -11.93 8.25 14.66
C MET A 311 -12.82 7.55 15.70
N PHE A 312 -12.44 7.58 16.97
CA PHE A 312 -13.26 7.06 18.07
C PHE A 312 -14.53 7.89 18.30
N ALA A 313 -14.48 9.21 18.11
CA ALA A 313 -15.67 10.06 18.20
C ALA A 313 -16.65 9.73 17.07
N ALA A 314 -16.16 9.55 15.84
CA ALA A 314 -16.99 9.12 14.71
C ALA A 314 -17.60 7.72 14.93
N LEU A 315 -16.84 6.77 15.49
CA LEU A 315 -17.37 5.45 15.86
C LEU A 315 -18.45 5.54 16.94
N SER A 316 -18.22 6.35 17.97
CA SER A 316 -19.16 6.56 19.07
C SER A 316 -20.44 7.23 18.59
N GLU A 317 -20.34 8.21 17.70
CA GLU A 317 -21.48 8.90 17.07
C GLU A 317 -22.32 7.92 16.26
N VAL A 318 -21.70 7.10 15.40
CA VAL A 318 -22.41 6.06 14.63
C VAL A 318 -23.11 5.07 15.55
N LEU A 319 -22.42 4.62 16.61
CA LEU A 319 -22.99 3.68 17.55
C LEU A 319 -24.17 4.29 18.33
N ARG A 320 -24.14 5.60 18.61
CA ARG A 320 -25.21 6.31 19.32
C ARG A 320 -26.42 6.61 18.43
N GLU A 321 -26.21 6.95 17.17
CA GLU A 321 -27.26 7.34 16.24
C GLU A 321 -27.90 6.14 15.50
N GLU A 322 -27.07 5.20 15.03
CA GLU A 322 -27.49 4.09 14.16
C GLU A 322 -27.30 2.72 14.80
N GLY A 323 -26.66 2.64 15.97
CA GLY A 323 -26.37 1.40 16.66
C GLY A 323 -25.32 0.54 15.94
N VAL A 324 -25.20 -0.72 16.37
CA VAL A 324 -24.26 -1.70 15.78
C VAL A 324 -24.57 -1.97 14.30
N ALA A 325 -25.84 -1.85 13.91
CA ALA A 325 -26.26 -1.98 12.51
C ALA A 325 -25.68 -0.87 11.61
N GLY A 326 -25.47 0.33 12.14
CA GLY A 326 -24.83 1.44 11.42
C GLY A 326 -23.37 1.15 11.06
N LEU A 327 -22.64 0.44 11.92
CA LEU A 327 -21.23 0.09 11.69
C LEU A 327 -21.03 -0.89 10.53
N TYR A 328 -22.05 -1.63 10.13
CA TYR A 328 -22.02 -2.58 9.01
C TYR A 328 -22.89 -2.13 7.82
N ARG A 329 -23.33 -0.88 7.82
CA ARG A 329 -24.14 -0.32 6.75
C ARG A 329 -23.35 -0.27 5.44
N GLY A 330 -23.84 -1.00 4.43
CA GLY A 330 -23.17 -1.13 3.13
C GLY A 330 -22.20 -2.32 3.02
N TRP A 331 -22.03 -3.14 4.08
CA TRP A 331 -21.20 -4.35 4.01
C TRP A 331 -21.67 -5.32 2.91
N GLY A 332 -22.98 -5.58 2.83
CA GLY A 332 -23.55 -6.42 1.78
C GLY A 332 -23.32 -5.87 0.36
N ALA A 333 -23.41 -4.55 0.18
CA ALA A 333 -23.11 -3.90 -1.10
C ALA A 333 -21.61 -4.02 -1.45
N SER A 334 -20.72 -3.95 -0.44
CA SER A 334 -19.30 -4.20 -0.60
C SER A 334 -19.03 -5.62 -1.08
N CYS A 335 -19.61 -6.63 -0.44
CA CYS A 335 -19.48 -8.04 -0.82
C CYS A 335 -20.03 -8.31 -2.24
N LEU A 336 -21.21 -7.78 -2.56
CA LEU A 336 -21.84 -7.93 -3.88
C LEU A 336 -20.96 -7.38 -5.00
N LYS A 337 -20.17 -6.34 -4.73
CA LYS A 337 -19.27 -5.72 -5.70
C LYS A 337 -18.00 -6.54 -5.96
N VAL A 338 -17.51 -7.32 -4.99
CA VAL A 338 -16.23 -8.04 -5.10
C VAL A 338 -16.25 -9.10 -6.21
N MET A 339 -17.34 -9.87 -6.32
CA MET A 339 -17.41 -10.95 -7.32
C MET A 339 -17.43 -10.43 -8.77
N PRO A 340 -18.29 -9.46 -9.15
CA PRO A 340 -18.27 -8.88 -10.48
C PRO A 340 -16.96 -8.14 -10.79
N THR A 341 -16.36 -7.46 -9.79
CA THR A 341 -15.07 -6.76 -9.97
C THR A 341 -13.99 -7.72 -10.46
N SER A 342 -13.90 -8.90 -9.84
CA SER A 342 -12.87 -9.88 -10.17
C SER A 342 -13.06 -10.42 -11.60
N GLY A 343 -14.29 -10.80 -11.98
CA GLY A 343 -14.58 -11.32 -13.32
C GLY A 343 -14.37 -10.29 -14.43
N ILE A 344 -14.88 -9.06 -14.24
CA ILE A 344 -14.75 -7.98 -15.23
C ILE A 344 -13.28 -7.58 -15.40
N THR A 345 -12.51 -7.53 -14.30
CA THR A 345 -11.08 -7.21 -14.37
C THR A 345 -10.33 -8.27 -15.17
N TRP A 346 -10.60 -9.56 -14.95
CA TRP A 346 -9.97 -10.63 -15.73
C TRP A 346 -10.35 -10.59 -17.21
N MET A 347 -11.62 -10.36 -17.52
CA MET A 347 -12.10 -10.22 -18.90
C MET A 347 -11.39 -9.08 -19.63
N PHE A 348 -11.30 -7.89 -19.03
CA PHE A 348 -10.54 -6.79 -19.63
C PHE A 348 -9.04 -7.03 -19.64
N TYR A 349 -8.50 -7.74 -18.65
CA TYR A 349 -7.09 -8.08 -18.60
C TYR A 349 -6.69 -8.96 -19.79
N GLU A 350 -7.48 -10.00 -20.08
CA GLU A 350 -7.27 -10.85 -21.26
C GLU A 350 -7.42 -10.05 -22.55
N ALA A 351 -8.46 -9.22 -22.68
CA ALA A 351 -8.63 -8.37 -23.86
C ALA A 351 -7.44 -7.42 -24.11
N TRP A 352 -6.94 -6.75 -23.07
CA TRP A 352 -5.78 -5.87 -23.19
C TRP A 352 -4.49 -6.64 -23.44
N LYS A 353 -4.36 -7.82 -22.84
CA LYS A 353 -3.21 -8.69 -23.05
C LYS A 353 -3.16 -9.15 -24.51
N ASP A 354 -4.30 -9.51 -25.08
CA ASP A 354 -4.40 -9.85 -26.50
C ASP A 354 -4.00 -8.64 -27.36
N ILE A 355 -4.60 -7.47 -27.14
CA ILE A 355 -4.27 -6.27 -27.93
C ILE A 355 -2.77 -5.89 -27.84
N LEU A 356 -2.17 -5.96 -26.65
CA LEU A 356 -0.79 -5.52 -26.41
C LEU A 356 0.27 -6.59 -26.74
N LEU A 357 -0.08 -7.88 -26.71
CA LEU A 357 0.85 -9.00 -26.91
C LEU A 357 0.66 -9.76 -28.24
N VAL A 358 -0.43 -9.56 -28.98
CA VAL A 358 -0.72 -10.27 -30.25
C VAL A 358 0.30 -9.96 -31.36
N ASN A 359 1.06 -8.88 -31.28
CA ASN A 359 2.04 -8.50 -32.31
C ASN A 359 3.36 -9.32 -32.37
N LYS A 360 3.39 -10.55 -31.84
CA LYS A 360 4.59 -11.42 -31.88
C LYS A 360 4.37 -12.88 -32.29
N GLN A 361 3.17 -13.25 -32.70
CA GLN A 361 2.92 -14.55 -33.36
C GLN A 361 2.57 -14.35 -34.84
N LEU A 362 3.46 -13.71 -35.61
CA LEU A 362 3.49 -13.95 -37.05
C LEU A 362 4.47 -15.12 -37.27
N PRO A 363 4.03 -16.27 -37.79
CA PRO A 363 4.96 -17.32 -38.20
C PRO A 363 5.81 -16.76 -39.35
N ASN A 364 7.14 -16.87 -39.20
CA ASN A 364 8.05 -16.65 -40.33
C ASN A 364 7.67 -17.68 -41.41
N PHE A 365 7.14 -17.20 -42.52
CA PHE A 365 7.05 -17.97 -43.76
C PHE A 365 8.41 -18.01 -44.45
#